data_AF-G0QCT9-F1
#
_entry.id   AF-G0QCT9-F1
#
_cell.length_a   1.000
_cell.length_b   1.000
_cell.length_c   1.000
_cell.angle_alpha   90.00
_cell.angle_beta   90.00
_cell.angle_gamma   90.00
#
_symmetry.space_group_name_H-M   'P 1'
#
loop_
_entity.id
_entity.type
_entity.pdbx_description
1 polymer ?
#
loop_
_entity_poly.entity_id
_entity_poly.type
_entity_poly.pdbx_seq_one_letter_code
_entity_poly.pdbx_strand_id
1 'polypeptide(L)'
;MGILESSGVLRDGKSLILAYDHGLEHGPSDFDPAPRSRDPSRVFELANHDAVTALAVQKGLAEKYGATTEANLLVKLNGTSNLWSPDDYYSPQNCSVEYAVEELGADAVGYTMYAGSDHEPRMFEEFRKVQEKAHRRDVPVVMWAYPRGNGIQKNADYSGDTDPDVISYAARIALELGADMAKVKYPGGRSEMEDRSPERRGDRCGYVRRIEVLRARLPGISRVRDRGRGQRPCGRQKRLPERAAPQHSESPRRSYSPREESLRGSVAVEEIFNVVKQRSSQIREEIRLHREYAASENPSGDTQAEADIRADKLLVDAIGDLDRVGQVVSEERPKPVDAGSGDLSVAIDPLDGSSNIRTNNVAGTIVGVYSERLPCSAESLVSAFYVVYGPATTAVRMDSNGDVSEHLVEAGSSSNIEIPSEPGVYGLGGNKGWSDGLRELDSRFSERMKLRYCGGMVGDVNQVLHHGGLFGYPAVEGYPDGKLRAFYEAIPIGAIVEAAGGKASDGDRKITEQAFDSIHSRTPFFTGNAEIVEEVEAAQW
;
A
#
# COMPACT_ATOMS: atom_id res chain seq x y z
N MET A 1 17.25 -10.69 26.87
CA MET A 1 16.40 -11.88 26.76
C MET A 1 15.49 -11.61 25.57
N GLY A 2 15.39 -12.51 24.59
CA GLY A 2 14.54 -12.24 23.44
C GLY A 2 13.07 -12.23 23.85
N ILE A 3 12.23 -11.61 23.03
CA ILE A 3 10.80 -11.39 23.29
C ILE A 3 10.09 -12.70 23.67
N LEU A 4 10.43 -13.78 22.96
CA LEU A 4 9.89 -15.12 23.23
C LEU A 4 10.31 -15.68 24.59
N GLU A 5 11.56 -15.51 25.02
CA GLU A 5 12.02 -16.02 26.31
C GLU A 5 11.42 -15.26 27.51
N SER A 6 11.02 -14.00 27.32
CA SER A 6 10.28 -13.23 28.31
C SER A 6 8.77 -13.50 28.31
N SER A 7 8.25 -14.19 27.30
CA SER A 7 6.81 -14.48 27.18
C SER A 7 6.36 -15.67 28.04
N GLY A 8 5.07 -15.74 28.35
CA GLY A 8 4.46 -16.90 29.03
C GLY A 8 4.37 -18.16 28.16
N VAL A 9 4.60 -18.04 26.84
CA VAL A 9 4.46 -19.15 25.88
C VAL A 9 5.56 -20.20 26.03
N LEU A 10 6.67 -19.86 26.69
CA LEU A 10 7.74 -20.78 27.05
C LEU A 10 7.75 -21.05 28.56
N ARG A 11 8.00 -22.32 28.91
CA ARG A 11 8.36 -22.75 30.26
C ARG A 11 9.63 -23.57 30.19
N ASP A 12 10.70 -23.10 30.83
CA ASP A 12 12.04 -23.71 30.79
C ASP A 12 12.57 -23.94 29.35
N GLY A 13 12.26 -22.99 28.45
CA GLY A 13 12.63 -23.07 27.03
C GLY A 13 11.84 -24.10 26.22
N LYS A 14 10.75 -24.63 26.78
CA LYS A 14 9.84 -25.59 26.11
C LYS A 14 8.45 -24.98 25.97
N SER A 15 7.73 -25.41 24.95
CA SER A 15 6.35 -25.01 24.70
C SER A 15 5.49 -26.24 24.42
N LEU A 16 4.27 -26.25 24.94
CA LEU A 16 3.22 -27.17 24.54
C LEU A 16 1.97 -26.35 24.27
N ILE A 17 1.71 -26.11 22.99
CA ILE A 17 0.60 -25.28 22.53
C ILE A 17 -0.59 -26.19 22.22
N LEU A 18 -1.71 -25.96 22.92
CA LEU A 18 -2.98 -26.60 22.57
C LEU A 18 -3.57 -25.88 21.36
N ALA A 19 -3.69 -26.57 20.23
CA ALA A 19 -4.16 -25.96 18.98
C ALA A 19 -5.69 -26.08 18.85
N TYR A 20 -6.38 -24.95 18.78
CA TYR A 20 -7.82 -24.84 18.54
C TYR A 20 -8.14 -23.75 17.49
N ASP A 21 -7.20 -23.52 16.57
CA ASP A 21 -7.24 -22.48 15.54
C ASP A 21 -7.78 -22.96 14.18
N HIS A 22 -8.07 -24.26 14.04
CA HIS A 22 -8.39 -24.94 12.78
C HIS A 22 -9.87 -24.90 12.39
N GLY A 23 -10.78 -24.57 13.32
CA GLY A 23 -12.22 -24.59 13.07
C GLY A 23 -12.68 -23.63 11.96
N LEU A 24 -11.97 -22.51 11.77
CA LEU A 24 -12.22 -21.57 10.67
C LEU A 24 -11.84 -22.19 9.31
N GLU A 25 -10.73 -22.93 9.25
CA GLU A 25 -10.16 -23.49 8.02
C GLU A 25 -10.87 -24.77 7.58
N HIS A 26 -11.19 -25.66 8.53
CA HIS A 26 -11.68 -27.00 8.23
C HIS A 26 -13.18 -27.20 8.52
N GLY A 27 -13.80 -26.26 9.24
CA GLY A 27 -15.19 -26.39 9.67
C GLY A 27 -15.38 -27.43 10.78
N PRO A 28 -16.64 -27.81 11.07
CA PRO A 28 -16.96 -28.63 12.24
C PRO A 28 -16.61 -30.12 12.11
N SER A 29 -16.30 -30.60 10.91
CA SER A 29 -16.01 -32.03 10.64
C SER A 29 -14.73 -32.53 11.29
N ASP A 30 -13.74 -31.65 11.51
CA ASP A 30 -12.47 -32.01 12.16
C ASP A 30 -12.65 -32.46 13.61
N PHE A 31 -13.80 -32.14 14.22
CA PHE A 31 -14.14 -32.54 15.58
C PHE A 31 -14.91 -33.87 15.65
N ASP A 32 -15.25 -34.50 14.52
CA ASP A 32 -15.99 -35.77 14.47
C ASP A 32 -15.28 -36.91 15.24
N PRO A 33 -13.94 -37.07 15.17
CA PRO A 33 -13.24 -38.10 15.94
C PRO A 33 -13.28 -37.88 17.46
N ALA A 34 -13.54 -36.64 17.90
CA ALA A 34 -13.60 -36.27 19.31
C ALA A 34 -14.76 -35.28 19.57
N PRO A 35 -16.04 -35.71 19.52
CA PRO A 35 -17.18 -34.79 19.51
C PRO A 35 -17.25 -33.79 20.68
N ARG A 36 -16.61 -34.12 21.81
CA ARG A 36 -16.49 -33.22 22.98
C ARG A 36 -15.67 -31.97 22.71
N SER A 37 -14.74 -31.99 21.74
CA SER A 37 -13.96 -30.80 21.36
C SER A 37 -14.73 -29.85 20.44
N ARG A 38 -15.98 -30.18 20.05
CA ARG A 38 -16.87 -29.23 19.37
C ARG A 38 -17.34 -28.09 20.27
N ASP A 39 -17.36 -28.30 21.58
CA ASP A 39 -17.70 -27.25 22.55
C ASP A 39 -16.43 -26.48 22.92
N PRO A 40 -16.29 -25.20 22.52
CA PRO A 40 -15.12 -24.41 22.85
C PRO A 40 -14.88 -24.33 24.36
N SER A 41 -15.94 -24.26 25.17
CA SER A 41 -15.84 -24.13 26.64
C SER A 41 -15.00 -25.25 27.24
N ARG A 42 -15.15 -26.47 26.72
CA ARG A 42 -14.37 -27.62 27.19
C ARG A 42 -12.90 -27.54 26.81
N VAL A 43 -12.59 -26.96 25.65
CA VAL A 43 -11.21 -26.82 25.18
C VAL A 43 -10.47 -25.73 25.97
N PHE A 44 -11.15 -24.62 26.28
CA PHE A 44 -10.60 -23.58 27.15
C PHE A 44 -10.38 -24.09 28.59
N GLU A 45 -11.26 -24.96 29.11
CA GLU A 45 -11.02 -25.63 30.40
C GLU A 45 -9.78 -26.54 30.34
N LEU A 46 -9.62 -27.32 29.26
CA LEU A 46 -8.46 -28.20 29.08
C LEU A 46 -7.14 -27.42 28.94
N ALA A 47 -7.19 -26.19 28.40
CA ALA A 47 -6.02 -25.33 28.27
C ALA A 47 -5.40 -24.97 29.62
N ASN A 48 -6.17 -25.00 30.72
CA ASN A 48 -5.67 -24.73 32.06
C ASN A 48 -4.82 -25.88 32.65
N HIS A 49 -4.64 -26.98 31.92
CA HIS A 49 -3.80 -28.08 32.39
C HIS A 49 -2.33 -27.64 32.48
N ASP A 50 -1.65 -27.92 33.60
CA ASP A 50 -0.28 -27.45 33.88
C ASP A 50 0.72 -27.70 32.76
N ALA A 51 0.58 -28.78 31.99
CA ALA A 51 1.48 -29.07 30.87
C ALA A 51 1.36 -28.09 29.69
N VAL A 52 0.21 -27.43 29.50
CA VAL A 52 -0.04 -26.49 28.41
C VAL A 52 0.62 -25.16 28.73
N THR A 53 1.37 -24.60 27.78
CA THR A 53 1.99 -23.28 27.92
C THR A 53 1.20 -22.20 27.22
N ALA A 54 0.45 -22.53 26.15
CA ALA A 54 -0.42 -21.59 25.46
C ALA A 54 -1.58 -22.29 24.75
N LEU A 55 -2.64 -21.55 24.48
CA LEU A 55 -3.80 -21.97 23.69
C LEU A 55 -3.83 -21.16 22.38
N ALA A 56 -3.72 -21.84 21.23
CA ALA A 56 -3.82 -21.20 19.92
C ALA A 56 -5.26 -21.14 19.44
N VAL A 57 -5.81 -19.95 19.18
CA VAL A 57 -7.23 -19.76 18.83
C VAL A 57 -7.43 -18.66 17.78
N GLN A 58 -8.59 -18.66 17.12
CA GLN A 58 -9.05 -17.58 16.24
C GLN A 58 -9.74 -16.45 17.04
N LYS A 59 -9.76 -15.23 16.51
CA LYS A 59 -10.21 -14.01 17.22
C LYS A 59 -11.56 -14.16 17.94
N GLY A 60 -12.58 -14.72 17.27
CA GLY A 60 -13.93 -14.79 17.84
C GLY A 60 -14.06 -15.76 19.01
N LEU A 61 -13.18 -16.78 19.08
CA LEU A 61 -13.12 -17.68 20.22
C LEU A 61 -12.35 -17.05 21.38
N ALA A 62 -11.27 -16.31 21.11
CA ALA A 62 -10.57 -15.52 22.12
C ALA A 62 -11.51 -14.49 22.75
N GLU A 63 -12.26 -13.75 21.94
CA GLU A 63 -13.21 -12.73 22.43
C GLU A 63 -14.29 -13.32 23.32
N LYS A 64 -14.85 -14.48 22.96
CA LYS A 64 -15.97 -15.08 23.69
C LYS A 64 -15.55 -15.92 24.89
N TYR A 65 -14.40 -16.59 24.83
CA TYR A 65 -14.00 -17.59 25.82
C TYR A 65 -12.64 -17.29 26.47
N GLY A 66 -11.87 -16.31 25.98
CA GLY A 66 -10.53 -15.96 26.49
C GLY A 66 -10.51 -15.71 27.99
N ALA A 67 -11.50 -14.98 28.51
CA ALA A 67 -11.63 -14.70 29.94
C ALA A 67 -11.95 -15.94 30.82
N THR A 68 -12.15 -17.12 30.23
CA THR A 68 -12.46 -18.37 30.96
C THR A 68 -11.25 -19.29 31.13
N THR A 69 -10.09 -18.92 30.59
CA THR A 69 -8.84 -19.67 30.70
C THR A 69 -7.75 -18.81 31.35
N GLU A 70 -6.88 -19.47 32.12
CA GLU A 70 -5.65 -18.89 32.68
C GLU A 70 -4.43 -19.22 31.79
N ALA A 71 -4.64 -19.94 30.68
CA ALA A 71 -3.57 -20.27 29.75
C ALA A 71 -3.21 -19.04 28.90
N ASN A 72 -1.92 -18.90 28.57
CA ASN A 72 -1.48 -17.83 27.68
C ASN A 72 -2.19 -17.93 26.32
N LEU A 73 -2.66 -16.80 25.79
CA LEU A 73 -3.41 -16.75 24.54
C LEU A 73 -2.46 -16.53 23.36
N LEU A 74 -2.44 -17.48 22.43
CA LEU A 74 -1.82 -17.34 21.11
C LEU A 74 -2.91 -17.06 20.08
N VAL A 75 -3.16 -15.77 19.81
CA VAL A 75 -4.25 -15.37 18.90
C VAL A 75 -3.76 -15.44 17.45
N LYS A 76 -4.35 -16.34 16.66
CA LYS A 76 -4.08 -16.45 15.23
C LYS A 76 -4.78 -15.33 14.47
N LEU A 77 -3.99 -14.52 13.77
CA LEU A 77 -4.42 -13.27 13.15
C LEU A 77 -4.97 -13.43 11.74
N ASN A 78 -4.78 -14.60 11.13
CA ASN A 78 -5.22 -14.87 9.78
C ASN A 78 -5.83 -16.27 9.66
N GLY A 79 -6.59 -16.44 8.59
CA GLY A 79 -7.23 -17.70 8.27
C GLY A 79 -8.30 -17.50 7.22
N THR A 80 -8.59 -18.58 6.50
CA THR A 80 -9.63 -18.63 5.48
C THR A 80 -10.55 -19.81 5.75
N SER A 81 -11.73 -19.84 5.13
CA SER A 81 -12.57 -21.04 5.14
C SER A 81 -12.29 -21.91 3.92
N ASN A 82 -12.42 -23.23 4.05
CA ASN A 82 -12.44 -24.14 2.90
C ASN A 82 -13.66 -24.00 1.98
N LEU A 83 -14.61 -23.11 2.31
CA LEU A 83 -15.75 -22.77 1.43
C LEU A 83 -15.33 -21.85 0.28
N TRP A 84 -14.27 -21.07 0.48
CA TRP A 84 -13.72 -20.21 -0.55
C TRP A 84 -12.78 -21.05 -1.43
N SER A 85 -13.03 -21.05 -2.74
CA SER A 85 -12.22 -21.78 -3.74
C SER A 85 -11.48 -20.82 -4.67
N PRO A 86 -10.38 -20.19 -4.24
CA PRO A 86 -9.47 -19.47 -5.14
C PRO A 86 -8.63 -20.41 -5.99
N ASP A 87 -7.99 -19.86 -7.03
CA ASP A 87 -7.05 -20.59 -7.90
C ASP A 87 -5.73 -20.97 -7.20
N ASP A 88 -5.40 -20.35 -6.05
CA ASP A 88 -4.24 -20.69 -5.22
C ASP A 88 -4.43 -20.33 -3.73
N TYR A 89 -3.53 -20.81 -2.85
CA TYR A 89 -3.65 -20.69 -1.39
C TYR A 89 -3.42 -19.26 -0.89
N TYR A 90 -4.37 -18.72 -0.14
CA TYR A 90 -4.21 -17.44 0.54
C TYR A 90 -4.92 -17.46 1.90
N SER A 91 -4.25 -16.93 2.92
CA SER A 91 -4.76 -16.82 4.29
C SER A 91 -4.82 -15.34 4.69
N PRO A 92 -5.96 -14.67 4.47
CA PRO A 92 -6.08 -13.24 4.76
C PRO A 92 -6.04 -12.96 6.26
N GLN A 93 -5.41 -11.84 6.61
CA GLN A 93 -5.48 -11.30 7.97
C GLN A 93 -6.93 -10.94 8.34
N ASN A 94 -7.42 -11.51 9.43
CA ASN A 94 -8.78 -11.35 9.94
C ASN A 94 -8.84 -10.62 11.30
N CYS A 95 -7.69 -10.42 11.94
CA CYS A 95 -7.50 -9.73 13.22
C CYS A 95 -6.24 -8.86 13.19
N SER A 96 -6.31 -7.62 13.69
CA SER A 96 -5.12 -6.77 13.83
C SER A 96 -4.29 -7.18 15.04
N VAL A 97 -3.01 -6.80 15.05
CA VAL A 97 -2.14 -7.02 16.21
C VAL A 97 -2.65 -6.22 17.40
N GLU A 98 -3.06 -4.99 17.14
CA GLU A 98 -3.60 -4.06 18.14
C GLU A 98 -4.82 -4.67 18.84
N TYR A 99 -5.80 -5.15 18.09
CA TYR A 99 -6.98 -5.78 18.66
C TYR A 99 -6.63 -7.06 19.43
N ALA A 100 -5.75 -7.91 18.89
CA ALA A 100 -5.34 -9.12 19.57
C ALA A 100 -4.65 -8.83 20.91
N VAL A 101 -3.75 -7.86 20.97
CA VAL A 101 -2.97 -7.57 22.17
C VAL A 101 -3.77 -6.72 23.17
N GLU A 102 -4.39 -5.65 22.72
CA GLU A 102 -5.00 -4.62 23.58
C GLU A 102 -6.41 -5.00 24.03
N GLU A 103 -7.19 -5.66 23.16
CA GLU A 103 -8.59 -6.01 23.46
C GLU A 103 -8.74 -7.48 23.91
N LEU A 104 -7.97 -8.39 23.30
CA LEU A 104 -8.08 -9.83 23.60
C LEU A 104 -7.05 -10.33 24.61
N GLY A 105 -6.06 -9.51 25.00
CA GLY A 105 -5.01 -9.89 25.94
C GLY A 105 -4.08 -10.99 25.40
N ALA A 106 -3.77 -10.96 24.11
CA ALA A 106 -2.89 -11.96 23.50
C ALA A 106 -1.45 -11.87 24.05
N ASP A 107 -0.96 -12.99 24.60
CA ASP A 107 0.44 -13.15 25.02
C ASP A 107 1.38 -13.46 23.86
N ALA A 108 0.82 -13.90 22.73
CA ALA A 108 1.51 -14.12 21.47
C ALA A 108 0.52 -14.02 20.31
N VAL A 109 1.04 -13.73 19.12
CA VAL A 109 0.23 -13.71 17.89
C VAL A 109 0.69 -14.74 16.88
N GLY A 110 -0.27 -15.27 16.11
CA GLY A 110 -0.05 -16.32 15.14
C GLY A 110 -0.33 -15.90 13.71
N TYR A 111 0.46 -16.39 12.75
CA TYR A 111 0.24 -16.12 11.32
C TYR A 111 0.56 -17.33 10.44
N THR A 112 -0.38 -17.75 9.60
CA THR A 112 -0.19 -18.75 8.55
C THR A 112 0.49 -18.15 7.33
N MET A 113 1.59 -18.78 6.91
CA MET A 113 2.35 -18.43 5.72
C MET A 113 2.33 -19.59 4.72
N TYR A 114 1.86 -19.33 3.49
CA TYR A 114 1.92 -20.28 2.38
C TYR A 114 2.98 -19.87 1.37
N ALA A 115 4.25 -20.14 1.69
CA ALA A 115 5.35 -19.93 0.76
C ALA A 115 5.21 -20.86 -0.46
N GLY A 116 5.37 -20.33 -1.66
CA GLY A 116 5.10 -21.00 -2.93
C GLY A 116 3.67 -20.81 -3.49
N SER A 117 2.85 -19.97 -2.86
CA SER A 117 1.58 -19.51 -3.43
C SER A 117 1.81 -18.33 -4.38
N ASP A 118 0.96 -18.18 -5.40
CA ASP A 118 0.89 -16.97 -6.23
C ASP A 118 0.59 -15.70 -5.41
N HIS A 119 0.10 -15.86 -4.17
CA HIS A 119 -0.16 -14.79 -3.21
C HIS A 119 0.97 -14.58 -2.17
N GLU A 120 2.11 -15.25 -2.31
CA GLU A 120 3.25 -15.15 -1.38
C GLU A 120 3.69 -13.70 -1.11
N PRO A 121 3.93 -12.83 -2.12
CA PRO A 121 4.38 -11.46 -1.87
C PRO A 121 3.44 -10.67 -0.96
N ARG A 122 2.12 -10.87 -1.15
CA ARG A 122 1.09 -10.24 -0.31
C ARG A 122 1.16 -10.74 1.12
N MET A 123 1.28 -12.05 1.34
CA MET A 123 1.39 -12.60 2.69
C MET A 123 2.69 -12.18 3.37
N PHE A 124 3.78 -11.98 2.63
CA PHE A 124 5.05 -11.47 3.18
C PHE A 124 4.90 -10.02 3.65
N GLU A 125 4.23 -9.17 2.86
CA GLU A 125 3.95 -7.78 3.26
C GLU A 125 3.02 -7.70 4.47
N GLU A 126 1.96 -8.52 4.52
CA GLU A 126 1.05 -8.63 5.66
C GLU A 126 1.81 -9.11 6.91
N PHE A 127 2.64 -10.15 6.77
CA PHE A 127 3.46 -10.67 7.87
C PHE A 127 4.47 -9.66 8.40
N ARG A 128 5.14 -8.89 7.52
CA ARG A 128 6.05 -7.81 7.94
C ARG A 128 5.35 -6.84 8.87
N LYS A 129 4.15 -6.38 8.51
CA LYS A 129 3.36 -5.46 9.36
C LYS A 129 2.99 -6.11 10.68
N VAL A 130 2.57 -7.37 10.66
CA VAL A 130 2.25 -8.14 11.89
C VAL A 130 3.47 -8.23 12.80
N GLN A 131 4.62 -8.63 12.27
CA GLN A 131 5.85 -8.81 13.03
C GLN A 131 6.34 -7.49 13.62
N GLU A 132 6.46 -6.43 12.82
CA GLU A 132 6.90 -5.11 13.30
C GLU A 132 5.97 -4.56 14.39
N LYS A 133 4.64 -4.72 14.24
CA LYS A 133 3.65 -4.23 15.21
C LYS A 133 3.63 -5.05 16.51
N ALA A 134 3.83 -6.36 16.43
CA ALA A 134 3.86 -7.25 17.59
C ALA A 134 5.13 -7.01 18.41
N HIS A 135 6.28 -6.87 17.74
CA HIS A 135 7.55 -6.56 18.41
C HIS A 135 7.56 -5.18 19.07
N ARG A 136 6.89 -4.16 18.49
CA ARG A 136 6.67 -2.86 19.16
C ARG A 136 5.86 -2.95 20.45
N ARG A 137 5.14 -4.06 20.66
CA ARG A 137 4.33 -4.34 21.85
C ARG A 137 4.95 -5.42 22.75
N ASP A 138 6.20 -5.83 22.47
CA ASP A 138 6.88 -6.92 23.16
C ASP A 138 6.10 -8.26 23.13
N VAL A 139 5.36 -8.50 22.04
CA VAL A 139 4.58 -9.73 21.83
C VAL A 139 5.26 -10.61 20.77
N PRO A 140 5.55 -11.89 21.06
CA PRO A 140 6.19 -12.79 20.11
C PRO A 140 5.23 -13.25 19.01
N VAL A 141 5.79 -13.56 17.85
CA VAL A 141 5.07 -14.01 16.65
C VAL A 141 5.40 -15.46 16.31
N VAL A 142 4.36 -16.29 16.23
CA VAL A 142 4.44 -17.69 15.79
C VAL A 142 3.98 -17.80 14.34
N MET A 143 4.86 -18.26 13.45
CA MET A 143 4.52 -18.50 12.04
C MET A 143 4.15 -19.97 11.82
N TRP A 144 2.95 -20.24 11.30
CA TRP A 144 2.61 -21.53 10.69
C TRP A 144 3.20 -21.52 9.28
N ALA A 145 4.44 -22.02 9.16
CA ALA A 145 5.20 -22.05 7.93
C ALA A 145 4.84 -23.29 7.11
N TYR A 146 3.79 -23.15 6.28
CA TYR A 146 3.22 -24.23 5.47
C TYR A 146 3.43 -23.97 3.99
N PRO A 147 4.58 -24.34 3.42
CA PRO A 147 4.85 -24.09 2.01
C PRO A 147 3.84 -24.84 1.13
N ARG A 148 3.03 -24.11 0.38
CA ARG A 148 1.91 -24.65 -0.42
C ARG A 148 1.69 -23.77 -1.63
N GLY A 149 0.88 -24.27 -2.56
CA GLY A 149 0.42 -23.52 -3.73
C GLY A 149 1.13 -23.87 -5.01
N ASN A 150 0.87 -23.08 -6.04
CA ASN A 150 1.27 -23.38 -7.41
C ASN A 150 2.79 -23.56 -7.56
N GLY A 151 3.59 -22.77 -6.87
CA GLY A 151 5.05 -22.87 -6.84
C GLY A 151 5.60 -24.13 -6.19
N ILE A 152 4.82 -24.80 -5.32
CA ILE A 152 5.17 -26.12 -4.79
C ILE A 152 4.63 -27.24 -5.69
N GLN A 153 3.37 -27.12 -6.12
CA GLN A 153 2.68 -28.18 -6.88
C GLN A 153 3.19 -28.32 -8.32
N LYS A 154 3.61 -27.21 -8.96
CA LYS A 154 4.09 -27.19 -10.35
C LYS A 154 5.61 -27.33 -10.46
N ASN A 155 6.33 -27.40 -9.33
CA ASN A 155 7.77 -27.54 -9.33
C ASN A 155 8.17 -29.02 -9.32
N ALA A 156 8.80 -29.46 -10.42
CA ALA A 156 9.22 -30.86 -10.60
C ALA A 156 10.33 -31.30 -9.64
N ASP A 157 11.03 -30.37 -9.00
CA ASP A 157 12.09 -30.66 -8.02
C ASP A 157 11.53 -30.99 -6.63
N TYR A 158 10.24 -30.70 -6.37
CA TYR A 158 9.61 -30.92 -5.08
C TYR A 158 8.58 -32.05 -5.13
N SER A 159 8.60 -32.92 -4.13
CA SER A 159 7.61 -34.00 -3.97
C SER A 159 6.29 -33.56 -3.32
N GLY A 160 6.18 -32.27 -2.95
CA GLY A 160 5.00 -31.66 -2.35
C GLY A 160 5.33 -30.86 -1.10
N ASP A 161 4.29 -30.51 -0.34
CA ASP A 161 4.42 -29.69 0.88
C ASP A 161 4.94 -30.46 2.11
N THR A 162 5.15 -31.77 1.99
CA THR A 162 5.82 -32.63 2.97
C THR A 162 7.26 -32.94 2.60
N ASP A 163 7.77 -32.40 1.50
CA ASP A 163 9.14 -32.61 1.07
C ASP A 163 10.12 -32.01 2.11
N PRO A 164 11.15 -32.75 2.59
CA PRO A 164 12.08 -32.24 3.59
C PRO A 164 12.85 -30.98 3.18
N ASP A 165 13.16 -30.79 1.90
CA ASP A 165 13.82 -29.56 1.41
C ASP A 165 12.85 -28.38 1.45
N VAL A 166 11.59 -28.61 1.07
CA VAL A 166 10.53 -27.60 1.13
C VAL A 166 10.23 -27.18 2.56
N ILE A 167 10.15 -28.15 3.50
CA ILE A 167 9.96 -27.90 4.94
C ILE A 167 11.13 -27.10 5.52
N SER A 168 12.37 -27.47 5.22
CA SER A 168 13.56 -26.75 5.70
C SER A 168 13.58 -25.33 5.15
N TYR A 169 13.22 -25.14 3.88
CA TYR A 169 13.18 -23.82 3.29
C TYR A 169 12.10 -22.94 3.92
N ALA A 170 10.90 -23.49 4.19
CA ALA A 170 9.87 -22.77 4.91
C ALA A 170 10.29 -22.36 6.33
N ALA A 171 11.01 -23.23 7.05
CA ALA A 171 11.61 -22.87 8.34
C ALA A 171 12.61 -21.72 8.21
N ARG A 172 13.43 -21.73 7.15
CA ARG A 172 14.38 -20.64 6.86
C ARG A 172 13.66 -19.34 6.50
N ILE A 173 12.59 -19.39 5.72
CA ILE A 173 11.75 -18.21 5.41
C ILE A 173 11.20 -17.61 6.71
N ALA A 174 10.67 -18.43 7.62
CA ALA A 174 10.16 -17.94 8.90
C ALA A 174 11.24 -17.21 9.71
N LEU A 175 12.47 -17.75 9.73
CA LEU A 175 13.62 -17.12 10.39
C LEU A 175 14.00 -15.77 9.74
N GLU A 176 14.11 -15.73 8.41
CA GLU A 176 14.52 -14.52 7.68
C GLU A 176 13.45 -13.41 7.74
N LEU A 177 12.18 -13.78 7.82
CA LEU A 177 11.08 -12.82 8.00
C LEU A 177 10.91 -12.37 9.46
N GLY A 178 11.67 -12.92 10.40
CA GLY A 178 11.70 -12.49 11.79
C GLY A 178 10.62 -13.10 12.69
N ALA A 179 10.10 -14.29 12.36
CA ALA A 179 9.25 -15.03 13.28
C ALA A 179 10.04 -15.52 14.50
N ASP A 180 9.45 -15.42 15.69
CA ASP A 180 10.06 -15.88 16.94
C ASP A 180 9.97 -17.41 17.09
N MET A 181 8.91 -18.01 16.53
CA MET A 181 8.71 -19.46 16.50
C MET A 181 8.09 -19.89 15.17
N ALA A 182 8.54 -21.02 14.61
CA ALA A 182 7.99 -21.59 13.39
C ALA A 182 7.33 -22.95 13.66
N LYS A 183 6.07 -23.11 13.25
CA LYS A 183 5.35 -24.38 13.18
C LYS A 183 5.43 -24.90 11.75
N VAL A 184 6.19 -25.97 11.54
CA VAL A 184 6.37 -26.62 10.24
C VAL A 184 5.69 -27.97 10.17
N LYS A 185 5.59 -28.56 8.97
CA LYS A 185 5.14 -29.96 8.82
C LYS A 185 6.18 -30.93 9.37
N TYR A 186 5.72 -32.10 9.80
CA TYR A 186 6.59 -33.18 10.25
C TYR A 186 7.19 -33.91 9.04
N PRO A 187 8.54 -33.96 8.89
CA PRO A 187 9.19 -34.52 7.71
C PRO A 187 9.24 -36.05 7.67
N GLY A 188 8.81 -36.76 8.73
CA GLY A 188 8.73 -38.22 8.76
C GLY A 188 9.65 -38.88 9.79
N GLY A 189 10.85 -38.33 10.05
CA GLY A 189 11.80 -38.88 11.02
C GLY A 189 12.59 -37.85 11.83
N ARG A 190 13.09 -38.28 13.00
CA ARG A 190 13.90 -37.45 13.90
C ARG A 190 15.23 -36.99 13.27
N SER A 191 15.88 -37.85 12.50
CA SER A 191 17.13 -37.51 11.80
C SER A 191 16.92 -36.43 10.75
N GLU A 192 15.79 -36.44 10.05
CA GLU A 192 15.45 -35.45 9.01
C GLU A 192 15.14 -34.08 9.62
N MET A 193 14.56 -34.05 10.83
CA MET A 193 14.40 -32.82 11.62
C MET A 193 15.73 -32.24 12.11
N GLU A 194 16.68 -33.08 12.56
CA GLU A 194 17.94 -32.63 13.16
C GLU A 194 18.96 -32.14 12.12
N ASP A 195 19.09 -32.83 10.97
CA ASP A 195 20.14 -32.59 9.96
C ASP A 195 19.89 -31.34 9.09
N ARG A 196 18.65 -30.82 9.09
CA ARG A 196 18.20 -29.70 8.23
C ARG A 196 17.75 -28.48 9.01
N SER A 197 18.06 -28.43 10.30
CA SER A 197 17.96 -27.21 11.12
C SER A 197 19.06 -26.21 10.67
N PRO A 198 18.78 -24.90 10.53
CA PRO A 198 19.73 -23.92 9.99
C PRO A 198 21.06 -23.72 10.76
N GLU A 199 21.34 -24.48 11.82
CA GLU A 199 22.29 -24.10 12.87
C GLU A 199 23.63 -24.87 12.91
N ARG A 200 24.09 -25.47 11.81
CA ARG A 200 25.40 -26.15 11.82
C ARG A 200 26.30 -25.88 10.62
N ARG A 201 26.69 -24.62 10.40
CA ARG A 201 27.98 -24.29 9.76
C ARG A 201 28.58 -22.99 10.30
N GLY A 202 29.58 -23.13 11.19
CA GLY A 202 30.60 -22.10 11.43
C GLY A 202 30.29 -21.10 12.56
N ASP A 203 31.26 -20.93 13.44
CA ASP A 203 31.23 -20.02 14.60
C ASP A 203 30.86 -18.57 14.21
N ARG A 204 29.67 -18.12 14.66
CA ARG A 204 29.36 -16.85 15.35
C ARG A 204 27.86 -16.52 15.20
N CYS A 205 27.27 -16.06 16.31
CA CYS A 205 25.87 -15.69 16.54
C CYS A 205 24.93 -16.87 16.82
N GLY A 206 24.18 -16.79 17.92
CA GLY A 206 23.49 -17.92 18.54
C GLY A 206 22.00 -17.71 18.77
N TYR A 207 21.38 -18.85 19.09
CA TYR A 207 20.04 -19.13 19.62
C TYR A 207 18.96 -19.56 18.61
N VAL A 208 18.98 -20.85 18.26
CA VAL A 208 17.80 -21.68 18.01
C VAL A 208 17.69 -22.69 19.17
N ARG A 209 16.89 -22.35 20.19
CA ARG A 209 16.62 -23.29 21.29
C ARG A 209 15.57 -24.33 20.87
N ARG A 210 16.07 -25.51 20.48
CA ARG A 210 15.55 -26.87 20.76
C ARG A 210 14.03 -27.00 21.04
N ILE A 211 13.27 -27.49 20.06
CA ILE A 211 12.05 -28.28 20.32
C ILE A 211 12.49 -29.73 20.56
N GLU A 212 12.68 -30.11 21.83
CA GLU A 212 13.01 -31.48 22.22
C GLU A 212 11.75 -32.34 22.41
N VAL A 213 11.53 -33.29 21.50
CA VAL A 213 10.63 -34.43 21.74
C VAL A 213 11.45 -35.56 22.41
N LEU A 214 11.11 -35.89 23.66
CA LEU A 214 11.57 -37.07 24.44
C LEU A 214 11.31 -38.37 23.62
N ARG A 215 12.11 -39.46 23.58
CA ARG A 215 13.05 -40.11 24.52
C ARG A 215 13.82 -41.27 23.80
N ALA A 216 14.93 -41.73 24.42
CA ALA A 216 15.55 -43.09 24.41
C ALA A 216 16.69 -43.52 23.40
N ARG A 217 17.93 -43.44 23.91
CA ARG A 217 19.16 -44.32 23.87
C ARG A 217 19.61 -45.18 22.64
N LEU A 218 20.91 -44.97 22.32
CA LEU A 218 22.04 -45.91 21.97
C LEU A 218 22.37 -46.20 20.47
N PRO A 219 23.64 -46.55 20.11
CA PRO A 219 24.47 -45.80 19.15
C PRO A 219 24.92 -46.56 17.88
N GLY A 220 25.41 -45.80 16.88
CA GLY A 220 26.49 -46.25 15.98
C GLY A 220 26.29 -46.08 14.47
N ILE A 221 27.41 -45.80 13.80
CA ILE A 221 27.79 -46.21 12.41
C ILE A 221 27.68 -45.14 11.28
N SER A 222 28.85 -44.54 11.01
CA SER A 222 29.60 -44.46 9.73
C SER A 222 29.03 -43.83 8.44
N ARG A 223 29.62 -42.67 8.09
CA ARG A 223 30.08 -42.16 6.77
C ARG A 223 29.69 -42.91 5.48
N VAL A 224 29.15 -42.19 4.48
CA VAL A 224 29.50 -42.29 3.03
C VAL A 224 29.19 -40.95 2.30
N ARG A 225 30.21 -40.17 1.93
CA ARG A 225 30.69 -39.80 0.57
C ARG A 225 29.72 -39.11 -0.41
N ASP A 226 30.06 -37.84 -0.59
CA ASP A 226 29.91 -36.90 -1.70
C ASP A 226 30.06 -37.48 -3.12
N ARG A 227 29.16 -37.08 -4.03
CA ARG A 227 29.37 -37.10 -5.50
C ARG A 227 28.59 -35.96 -6.14
N GLY A 228 29.34 -35.00 -6.68
CA GLY A 228 28.81 -33.85 -7.41
C GLY A 228 28.22 -34.14 -8.78
N ARG A 229 27.48 -33.14 -9.27
CA ARG A 229 27.11 -32.83 -10.67
C ARG A 229 27.08 -31.29 -10.72
N GLY A 230 27.68 -30.55 -11.66
CA GLY A 230 27.84 -30.75 -13.09
C GLY A 230 27.07 -29.61 -13.80
N GLN A 231 27.66 -28.41 -13.87
CA GLN A 231 27.07 -27.22 -14.51
C GLN A 231 26.95 -27.38 -16.03
N ARG A 232 25.89 -26.82 -16.64
CA ARG A 232 25.77 -26.57 -18.08
C ARG A 232 25.51 -25.08 -18.36
N PRO A 233 25.97 -24.52 -19.50
CA PRO A 233 25.97 -23.08 -19.74
C PRO A 233 24.70 -22.58 -20.45
N CYS A 234 24.30 -21.34 -20.11
CA CYS A 234 23.13 -20.63 -20.63
C CYS A 234 23.41 -19.95 -21.98
N GLY A 235 22.43 -19.94 -22.88
CA GLY A 235 22.51 -19.41 -24.25
C GLY A 235 22.29 -17.91 -24.37
N ARG A 236 22.90 -17.32 -25.40
CA ARG A 236 22.92 -15.88 -25.74
C ARG A 236 21.53 -15.33 -26.13
N GLN A 237 21.12 -14.20 -25.54
CA GLN A 237 20.06 -13.32 -26.06
C GLN A 237 20.64 -12.19 -26.93
N LYS A 238 19.92 -11.84 -28.00
CA LYS A 238 20.26 -10.78 -28.97
C LYS A 238 19.87 -9.40 -28.42
N ARG A 239 20.76 -8.41 -28.55
CA ARG A 239 20.52 -6.99 -28.21
C ARG A 239 19.73 -6.28 -29.32
N LEU A 240 18.77 -5.43 -28.93
CA LEU A 240 18.15 -4.41 -29.77
C LEU A 240 19.00 -3.11 -29.74
N PRO A 241 18.95 -2.26 -30.77
CA PRO A 241 19.83 -1.10 -30.89
C PRO A 241 19.41 0.08 -29.99
N GLU A 242 20.40 0.72 -29.37
CA GLU A 242 20.26 1.94 -28.56
C GLU A 242 19.81 3.12 -29.44
N ARG A 243 18.73 3.80 -29.04
CA ARG A 243 18.37 5.14 -29.55
C ARG A 243 19.23 6.18 -28.84
N ALA A 244 19.77 7.13 -29.59
CA ALA A 244 20.55 8.24 -29.07
C ALA A 244 19.70 9.11 -28.12
N ALA A 245 20.29 9.52 -26.99
CA ALA A 245 19.68 10.42 -26.02
C ALA A 245 19.50 11.83 -26.64
N PRO A 246 18.32 12.46 -26.51
CA PRO A 246 18.14 13.86 -26.88
C PRO A 246 18.87 14.79 -25.89
N GLN A 247 19.35 15.92 -26.38
CA GLN A 247 20.02 16.95 -25.59
C GLN A 247 18.96 17.70 -24.78
N HIS A 248 19.07 17.65 -23.45
CA HIS A 248 18.18 18.33 -22.51
C HIS A 248 18.42 19.85 -22.51
N SER A 249 17.36 20.64 -22.69
CA SER A 249 17.30 21.99 -22.15
C SER A 249 16.89 21.87 -20.68
N GLU A 250 17.74 22.30 -19.75
CA GLU A 250 17.39 22.36 -18.33
C GLU A 250 16.26 23.37 -18.12
N SER A 251 15.02 22.88 -18.00
CA SER A 251 13.95 23.69 -17.42
C SER A 251 14.33 24.00 -15.97
N PRO A 252 14.20 25.25 -15.50
CA PRO A 252 14.62 25.62 -14.15
C PRO A 252 13.81 24.84 -13.12
N ARG A 253 14.47 23.94 -12.38
CA ARG A 253 13.88 23.22 -11.25
C ARG A 253 13.41 24.25 -10.21
N ARG A 254 12.25 24.01 -9.61
CA ARG A 254 11.72 24.83 -8.52
C ARG A 254 12.74 24.94 -7.39
N SER A 255 13.00 26.15 -6.91
CA SER A 255 13.88 26.39 -5.76
C SER A 255 13.11 26.13 -4.46
N TYR A 256 13.71 25.37 -3.55
CA TYR A 256 13.17 25.09 -2.23
C TYR A 256 14.04 25.74 -1.16
N SER A 257 13.43 26.13 -0.04
CA SER A 257 14.20 26.49 1.15
C SER A 257 14.90 25.24 1.73
N PRO A 258 16.00 25.41 2.50
CA PRO A 258 16.67 24.27 3.14
C PRO A 258 15.74 23.42 4.03
N ARG A 259 14.71 24.06 4.62
CA ARG A 259 13.69 23.36 5.42
C ARG A 259 12.83 22.46 4.53
N GLU A 260 12.37 22.97 3.40
CA GLU A 260 11.52 22.21 2.47
C GLU A 260 12.26 21.07 1.80
N GLU A 261 13.53 21.25 1.43
CA GLU A 261 14.38 20.17 0.91
C GLU A 261 14.52 19.04 1.93
N SER A 262 14.76 19.38 3.21
CA SER A 262 14.84 18.38 4.28
C SER A 262 13.52 17.65 4.52
N LEU A 263 12.39 18.33 4.41
CA LEU A 263 11.06 17.73 4.59
C LEU A 263 10.68 16.83 3.40
N ARG A 264 10.98 17.28 2.18
CA ARG A 264 10.75 16.53 0.94
C ARG A 264 11.45 15.17 0.94
N GLY A 265 12.68 15.11 1.43
CA GLY A 265 13.44 13.85 1.58
C GLY A 265 13.10 13.04 2.84
N SER A 266 12.09 13.44 3.61
CA SER A 266 11.78 12.80 4.89
C SER A 266 11.00 11.49 4.73
N VAL A 267 11.19 10.58 5.69
CA VAL A 267 10.42 9.33 5.80
C VAL A 267 8.92 9.60 5.88
N ALA A 268 8.50 10.72 6.47
CA ALA A 268 7.10 11.09 6.61
C ALA A 268 6.39 11.32 5.27
N VAL A 269 7.05 11.96 4.30
CA VAL A 269 6.50 12.17 2.95
C VAL A 269 6.32 10.82 2.24
N GLU A 270 7.30 9.93 2.39
CA GLU A 270 7.24 8.58 1.84
C GLU A 270 6.14 7.74 2.52
N GLU A 271 5.93 7.89 3.84
CA GLU A 271 4.82 7.27 4.57
C GLU A 271 3.45 7.75 4.05
N ILE A 272 3.27 9.06 3.85
CA ILE A 272 2.04 9.65 3.29
C ILE A 272 1.75 9.05 1.90
N PHE A 273 2.75 9.02 1.01
CA PHE A 273 2.61 8.42 -0.31
C PHE A 273 2.22 6.93 -0.23
N ASN A 274 2.89 6.16 0.64
CA ASN A 274 2.61 4.75 0.80
C ASN A 274 1.24 4.47 1.41
N VAL A 275 0.75 5.32 2.32
CA VAL A 275 -0.62 5.22 2.85
C VAL A 275 -1.63 5.42 1.73
N VAL A 276 -1.50 6.48 0.93
CA VAL A 276 -2.44 6.73 -0.18
C VAL A 276 -2.39 5.61 -1.22
N LYS A 277 -1.19 5.17 -1.59
CA LYS A 277 -0.98 4.02 -2.50
C LYS A 277 -1.59 2.72 -1.94
N GLN A 278 -1.55 2.48 -0.63
CA GLN A 278 -2.19 1.30 -0.03
C GLN A 278 -3.72 1.43 -0.01
N ARG A 279 -4.24 2.65 0.22
CA ARG A 279 -5.69 2.92 0.22
C ARG A 279 -6.28 2.95 -1.18
N SER A 280 -5.49 3.18 -2.23
CA SER A 280 -6.00 3.28 -3.61
C SER A 280 -6.72 2.01 -4.09
N SER A 281 -6.29 0.83 -3.65
CA SER A 281 -7.00 -0.43 -3.97
C SER A 281 -8.36 -0.52 -3.28
N GLN A 282 -8.47 0.00 -2.04
CA GLN A 282 -9.74 0.08 -1.31
C GLN A 282 -10.66 1.12 -1.95
N ILE A 283 -10.15 2.31 -2.26
CA ILE A 283 -10.91 3.37 -2.93
C ILE A 283 -11.43 2.89 -4.29
N ARG A 284 -10.60 2.21 -5.08
CA ARG A 284 -11.02 1.60 -6.36
C ARG A 284 -12.17 0.61 -6.18
N GLU A 285 -12.17 -0.14 -5.09
CA GLU A 285 -13.25 -1.06 -4.77
C GLU A 285 -14.51 -0.30 -4.33
N GLU A 286 -14.40 0.73 -3.51
CA GLU A 286 -15.53 1.59 -3.13
C GLU A 286 -16.16 2.25 -4.36
N ILE A 287 -15.36 2.78 -5.29
CA ILE A 287 -15.82 3.31 -6.59
C ILE A 287 -16.62 2.25 -7.38
N ARG A 288 -16.15 0.99 -7.35
CA ARG A 288 -16.82 -0.11 -8.07
C ARG A 288 -18.19 -0.41 -7.49
N LEU A 289 -18.31 -0.41 -6.17
CA LEU A 289 -19.50 -0.78 -5.41
C LEU A 289 -20.52 0.37 -5.27
N HIS A 290 -20.05 1.62 -5.20
CA HIS A 290 -20.82 2.79 -4.79
C HIS A 290 -20.87 3.86 -5.89
N ARG A 291 -21.51 3.51 -7.01
CA ARG A 291 -21.63 4.39 -8.19
C ARG A 291 -22.77 5.39 -8.13
N GLU A 292 -23.59 5.38 -7.08
CA GLU A 292 -24.75 6.26 -6.95
C GLU A 292 -24.39 7.57 -6.22
N TYR A 293 -25.09 8.66 -6.57
CA TYR A 293 -24.95 9.93 -5.85
C TYR A 293 -25.67 9.86 -4.50
N ALA A 294 -25.04 10.37 -3.45
CA ALA A 294 -25.66 10.57 -2.15
C ALA A 294 -26.64 11.76 -2.19
N ALA A 295 -27.47 11.87 -1.16
CA ALA A 295 -28.46 12.95 -1.03
C ALA A 295 -27.88 14.25 -0.39
N SER A 296 -26.56 14.39 -0.29
CA SER A 296 -25.87 15.52 0.35
C SER A 296 -25.03 16.33 -0.64
N GLU A 297 -24.84 17.62 -0.36
CA GLU A 297 -23.94 18.51 -1.08
C GLU A 297 -22.64 18.73 -0.27
N ASN A 298 -21.51 18.85 -0.95
CA ASN A 298 -20.21 19.11 -0.33
C ASN A 298 -19.96 20.65 -0.14
N PRO A 299 -18.90 21.08 0.57
CA PRO A 299 -18.63 22.50 0.84
C PRO A 299 -18.44 23.37 -0.41
N SER A 300 -18.11 22.75 -1.54
CA SER A 300 -17.93 23.41 -2.83
C SER A 300 -19.23 23.56 -3.62
N GLY A 301 -20.33 22.96 -3.15
CA GLY A 301 -21.67 23.00 -3.76
C GLY A 301 -21.97 21.86 -4.74
N ASP A 302 -21.12 20.83 -4.80
CA ASP A 302 -21.32 19.68 -5.69
C ASP A 302 -22.15 18.58 -4.97
N THR A 303 -23.02 17.87 -5.71
CA THR A 303 -23.74 16.71 -5.17
C THR A 303 -22.75 15.56 -4.94
N GLN A 304 -22.63 15.13 -3.70
CA GLN A 304 -21.59 14.21 -3.26
C GLN A 304 -21.92 12.76 -3.69
N ALA A 305 -20.99 12.05 -4.30
CA ALA A 305 -21.13 10.61 -4.51
C ALA A 305 -20.90 9.84 -3.22
N GLU A 306 -21.54 8.68 -3.04
CA GLU A 306 -21.25 7.84 -1.87
C GLU A 306 -19.77 7.40 -1.85
N ALA A 307 -19.16 7.21 -3.02
CA ALA A 307 -17.74 6.96 -3.18
C ALA A 307 -16.86 8.10 -2.64
N ASP A 308 -17.27 9.38 -2.78
CA ASP A 308 -16.51 10.54 -2.29
C ASP A 308 -16.39 10.51 -0.76
N ILE A 309 -17.52 10.30 -0.07
CA ILE A 309 -17.58 10.22 1.41
C ILE A 309 -16.64 9.12 1.93
N ARG A 310 -16.62 7.98 1.22
CA ARG A 310 -15.84 6.81 1.61
C ARG A 310 -14.36 7.01 1.33
N ALA A 311 -14.02 7.57 0.17
CA ALA A 311 -12.64 7.92 -0.17
C ALA A 311 -12.08 8.97 0.79
N ASP A 312 -12.84 10.02 1.10
CA ASP A 312 -12.49 11.03 2.11
C ASP A 312 -12.18 10.38 3.45
N LYS A 313 -13.10 9.56 3.97
CA LYS A 313 -12.89 8.91 5.27
C LYS A 313 -11.66 8.03 5.27
N LEU A 314 -11.47 7.18 4.25
CA LEU A 314 -10.32 6.28 4.16
C LEU A 314 -8.98 7.01 4.14
N LEU A 315 -8.90 8.15 3.45
CA LEU A 315 -7.68 8.93 3.31
C LEU A 315 -7.44 9.83 4.51
N VAL A 316 -8.45 10.60 4.95
CA VAL A 316 -8.30 11.53 6.07
C VAL A 316 -7.98 10.79 7.36
N ASP A 317 -8.66 9.68 7.67
CA ASP A 317 -8.39 8.91 8.89
C ASP A 317 -6.95 8.33 8.82
N ALA A 318 -6.58 7.70 7.70
CA ALA A 318 -5.27 7.05 7.59
C ALA A 318 -4.09 8.03 7.54
N ILE A 319 -4.27 9.22 6.97
CA ILE A 319 -3.24 10.28 6.93
C ILE A 319 -3.19 11.03 8.25
N GLY A 320 -4.35 11.28 8.87
CA GLY A 320 -4.45 11.97 10.16
C GLY A 320 -3.82 11.20 11.32
N ASP A 321 -3.71 9.87 11.21
CA ASP A 321 -3.04 9.02 12.20
C ASP A 321 -1.49 9.06 12.12
N LEU A 322 -0.91 9.79 11.16
CA LEU A 322 0.56 9.87 10.99
C LEU A 322 1.16 10.97 11.88
N ASP A 323 2.13 10.62 12.73
CA ASP A 323 2.75 11.51 13.73
C ASP A 323 3.24 12.87 13.20
N ARG A 324 3.70 12.90 11.95
CA ARG A 324 4.27 14.11 11.31
C ARG A 324 3.24 14.98 10.61
N VAL A 325 1.98 14.54 10.52
CA VAL A 325 0.88 15.32 9.95
C VAL A 325 0.20 16.11 11.07
N GLY A 326 0.26 17.43 11.00
CA GLY A 326 -0.42 18.33 11.94
C GLY A 326 -1.81 18.75 11.47
N GLN A 327 -2.07 18.70 10.16
CA GLN A 327 -3.34 19.16 9.59
C GLN A 327 -3.68 18.38 8.31
N VAL A 328 -4.95 18.00 8.15
CA VAL A 328 -5.48 17.46 6.88
C VAL A 328 -6.58 18.39 6.36
N VAL A 329 -6.48 18.80 5.11
CA VAL A 329 -7.50 19.57 4.36
C VAL A 329 -8.05 18.67 3.27
N SER A 330 -9.36 18.59 3.16
CA SER A 330 -10.04 17.78 2.14
C SER A 330 -11.06 18.61 1.40
N GLU A 331 -11.22 18.36 0.09
CA GLU A 331 -12.30 18.93 -0.72
C GLU A 331 -13.69 18.69 -0.10
N GLU A 332 -13.86 17.54 0.55
CA GLU A 332 -15.13 17.08 1.12
C GLU A 332 -15.46 17.66 2.50
N ARG A 333 -14.54 18.44 3.09
CA ARG A 333 -14.66 18.95 4.46
C ARG A 333 -14.56 20.47 4.49
N PRO A 334 -15.50 21.19 5.14
CA PRO A 334 -15.53 22.66 5.12
C PRO A 334 -14.45 23.31 5.98
N LYS A 335 -13.76 22.52 6.81
CA LYS A 335 -12.72 22.97 7.73
C LYS A 335 -11.58 21.96 7.75
N PRO A 336 -10.34 22.41 8.02
CA PRO A 336 -9.23 21.49 8.24
C PRO A 336 -9.50 20.58 9.44
N VAL A 337 -9.04 19.34 9.33
CA VAL A 337 -8.95 18.38 10.43
C VAL A 337 -7.62 18.60 11.13
N ASP A 338 -7.65 18.79 12.45
CA ASP A 338 -6.45 18.87 13.26
C ASP A 338 -5.93 17.45 13.52
N ALA A 339 -4.73 17.15 13.05
CA ALA A 339 -4.08 15.83 13.17
C ALA A 339 -2.98 15.82 14.24
N GLY A 340 -2.81 16.93 14.97
CA GLY A 340 -1.87 17.04 16.08
C GLY A 340 -0.76 18.05 15.84
N SER A 341 0.39 17.82 16.45
CA SER A 341 1.54 18.75 16.44
C SER A 341 2.57 18.47 15.34
N GLY A 342 2.23 17.65 14.34
CA GLY A 342 3.07 17.40 13.18
C GLY A 342 3.39 18.68 12.40
N ASP A 343 4.52 18.66 11.68
CA ASP A 343 5.03 19.81 10.92
C ASP A 343 4.66 19.81 9.44
N LEU A 344 3.85 18.83 9.01
CA LEU A 344 3.29 18.72 7.68
C LEU A 344 1.78 18.98 7.67
N SER A 345 1.30 19.59 6.60
CA SER A 345 -0.13 19.66 6.27
C SER A 345 -0.38 18.92 4.97
N VAL A 346 -1.46 18.15 4.90
CA VAL A 346 -1.82 17.38 3.70
C VAL A 346 -3.15 17.89 3.16
N ALA A 347 -3.15 18.35 1.91
CA ALA A 347 -4.36 18.71 1.18
C ALA A 347 -4.72 17.58 0.21
N ILE A 348 -5.98 17.14 0.23
CA ILE A 348 -6.44 16.03 -0.60
C ILE A 348 -7.70 16.42 -1.38
N ASP A 349 -7.72 16.01 -2.65
CA ASP A 349 -8.94 15.72 -3.38
C ASP A 349 -9.09 14.19 -3.35
N PRO A 350 -10.00 13.66 -2.52
CA PRO A 350 -10.12 12.22 -2.35
C PRO A 350 -10.63 11.52 -3.61
N LEU A 351 -11.45 12.20 -4.44
CA LEU A 351 -12.00 11.64 -5.66
C LEU A 351 -12.23 12.68 -6.77
N ASP A 352 -11.15 13.06 -7.46
CA ASP A 352 -11.23 13.88 -8.67
C ASP A 352 -12.01 13.16 -9.77
N GLY A 353 -12.87 13.90 -10.45
CA GLY A 353 -13.74 13.37 -11.49
C GLY A 353 -14.86 12.51 -10.93
N SER A 354 -15.40 12.79 -9.75
CA SER A 354 -16.58 12.08 -9.18
C SER A 354 -17.77 11.98 -10.16
N SER A 355 -17.94 12.96 -11.05
CA SER A 355 -18.95 12.90 -12.12
C SER A 355 -18.75 11.77 -13.15
N ASN A 356 -17.52 11.25 -13.26
CA ASN A 356 -17.13 10.15 -14.15
C ASN A 356 -17.44 8.76 -13.58
N ILE A 357 -17.77 8.66 -12.29
CA ILE A 357 -17.99 7.38 -11.62
C ILE A 357 -19.19 6.64 -12.22
N ARG A 358 -20.30 7.34 -12.46
CA ARG A 358 -21.52 6.74 -13.05
C ARG A 358 -21.32 6.26 -14.49
N THR A 359 -20.55 7.01 -15.27
CA THR A 359 -20.26 6.68 -16.67
C THR A 359 -19.11 5.68 -16.82
N ASN A 360 -18.53 5.23 -15.69
CA ASN A 360 -17.40 4.30 -15.65
C ASN A 360 -16.19 4.83 -16.43
N ASN A 361 -15.95 6.13 -16.31
CA ASN A 361 -14.81 6.83 -16.89
C ASN A 361 -13.72 7.03 -15.81
N VAL A 362 -12.57 7.56 -16.21
CA VAL A 362 -11.41 7.76 -15.33
C VAL A 362 -11.75 8.76 -14.22
N ALA A 363 -11.34 8.41 -13.00
CA ALA A 363 -11.33 9.26 -11.81
C ALA A 363 -9.96 9.11 -11.12
N GLY A 364 -9.70 9.87 -10.06
CA GLY A 364 -8.44 9.78 -9.35
C GLY A 364 -8.45 10.42 -7.98
N THR A 365 -7.28 10.49 -7.36
CA THR A 365 -7.06 11.17 -6.07
C THR A 365 -5.87 12.09 -6.24
N ILE A 366 -5.94 13.32 -5.72
CA ILE A 366 -4.84 14.29 -5.77
C ILE A 366 -4.39 14.60 -4.35
N VAL A 367 -3.08 14.65 -4.12
CA VAL A 367 -2.50 14.94 -2.80
C VAL A 367 -1.38 15.96 -2.94
N GLY A 368 -1.47 17.01 -2.13
CA GLY A 368 -0.40 17.97 -1.89
C GLY A 368 0.08 17.90 -0.43
N VAL A 369 1.40 17.89 -0.22
CA VAL A 369 2.03 17.89 1.10
C VAL A 369 2.77 19.20 1.28
N TYR A 370 2.49 19.91 2.38
CA TYR A 370 2.96 21.27 2.66
C TYR A 370 3.74 21.33 3.97
N SER A 371 4.74 22.21 4.03
CA SER A 371 5.58 22.46 5.21
C SER A 371 4.98 23.45 6.23
N GLU A 372 3.80 24.01 5.91
CA GLU A 372 3.08 25.00 6.71
C GLU A 372 1.60 24.62 6.84
N ARG A 373 0.91 25.19 7.84
CA ARG A 373 -0.55 25.04 7.97
C ARG A 373 -1.25 25.82 6.87
N LEU A 374 -2.27 25.19 6.28
CA LEU A 374 -3.09 25.75 5.23
C LEU A 374 -4.17 26.67 5.82
N PRO A 375 -4.48 27.81 5.15
CA PRO A 375 -3.91 28.25 3.87
C PRO A 375 -2.48 28.82 4.01
N CYS A 376 -1.62 28.56 3.01
CA CYS A 376 -0.24 29.05 2.95
C CYS A 376 0.18 29.44 1.52
N SER A 377 1.45 29.79 1.33
CA SER A 377 2.02 30.00 -0.01
C SER A 377 2.12 28.67 -0.76
N ALA A 378 1.89 28.68 -2.07
CA ALA A 378 2.15 27.53 -2.94
C ALA A 378 3.61 27.06 -2.84
N GLU A 379 4.54 27.97 -2.51
CA GLU A 379 5.97 27.69 -2.28
C GLU A 379 6.21 26.68 -1.16
N SER A 380 5.31 26.59 -0.17
CA SER A 380 5.40 25.64 0.96
C SER A 380 5.14 24.18 0.58
N LEU A 381 4.74 23.88 -0.67
CA LEU A 381 4.55 22.51 -1.15
C LEU A 381 5.89 21.75 -1.20
N VAL A 382 6.01 20.68 -0.40
CA VAL A 382 7.20 19.83 -0.32
C VAL A 382 7.11 18.56 -1.16
N SER A 383 5.91 18.08 -1.44
CA SER A 383 5.67 16.93 -2.33
C SER A 383 4.25 16.96 -2.85
N ALA A 384 4.04 16.34 -4.01
CA ALA A 384 2.73 16.16 -4.61
C ALA A 384 2.69 14.85 -5.40
N PHE A 385 1.52 14.25 -5.42
CA PHE A 385 1.25 13.06 -6.23
C PHE A 385 -0.24 12.92 -6.49
N TYR A 386 -0.59 12.15 -7.50
CA TYR A 386 -1.97 11.77 -7.78
C TYR A 386 -2.05 10.29 -8.15
N VAL A 387 -3.24 9.71 -8.00
CA VAL A 387 -3.57 8.34 -8.37
C VAL A 387 -4.59 8.37 -9.50
N VAL A 388 -4.40 7.54 -10.52
CA VAL A 388 -5.34 7.34 -11.63
C VAL A 388 -6.04 6.02 -11.45
N TYR A 389 -7.37 6.05 -11.31
CA TYR A 389 -8.24 4.87 -11.29
C TYR A 389 -8.68 4.49 -12.71
N GLY A 390 -7.72 4.08 -13.53
CA GLY A 390 -7.95 3.67 -14.92
C GLY A 390 -8.14 2.15 -15.09
N PRO A 391 -7.89 1.63 -16.32
CA PRO A 391 -7.79 0.19 -16.55
C PRO A 391 -6.76 -0.49 -15.64
N ALA A 392 -5.63 0.19 -15.43
CA ALA A 392 -4.68 -0.08 -14.36
C ALA A 392 -4.74 1.07 -13.34
N THR A 393 -4.39 0.77 -12.09
CA THR A 393 -4.21 1.80 -11.06
C THR A 393 -2.76 2.24 -11.04
N THR A 394 -2.50 3.49 -11.42
CA THR A 394 -1.16 4.08 -11.37
C THR A 394 -1.12 5.28 -10.43
N ALA A 395 0.05 5.55 -9.85
CA ALA A 395 0.30 6.72 -9.03
C ALA A 395 1.47 7.50 -9.63
N VAL A 396 1.27 8.77 -9.94
CA VAL A 396 2.32 9.67 -10.43
C VAL A 396 2.73 10.57 -9.27
N ARG A 397 4.03 10.63 -9.00
CA ARG A 397 4.58 11.43 -7.90
C ARG A 397 5.78 12.25 -8.33
N MET A 398 5.94 13.39 -7.67
CA MET A 398 7.21 14.10 -7.63
C MET A 398 8.06 13.54 -6.48
N ASP A 399 9.23 13.00 -6.80
CA ASP A 399 10.13 12.39 -5.83
C ASP A 399 10.96 13.42 -5.04
N SER A 400 11.82 12.92 -4.17
CA SER A 400 12.65 13.78 -3.32
C SER A 400 13.70 14.60 -4.08
N ASN A 401 14.07 14.16 -5.29
CA ASN A 401 15.01 14.86 -6.18
C ASN A 401 14.29 15.89 -7.07
N GLY A 402 12.96 15.90 -7.04
CA GLY A 402 12.13 16.72 -7.92
C GLY A 402 11.96 16.12 -9.31
N ASP A 403 12.26 14.83 -9.48
CA ASP A 403 11.95 14.09 -10.71
C ASP A 403 10.54 13.47 -10.60
N VAL A 404 9.89 13.21 -11.73
CA VAL A 404 8.53 12.65 -11.75
C VAL A 404 8.58 11.18 -12.15
N SER A 405 7.84 10.34 -11.43
CA SER A 405 7.72 8.92 -11.75
C SER A 405 6.29 8.40 -11.63
N GLU A 406 5.91 7.53 -12.56
CA GLU A 406 4.68 6.73 -12.49
C GLU A 406 4.96 5.39 -11.83
N HIS A 407 4.10 4.97 -10.93
CA HIS A 407 4.15 3.70 -10.22
C HIS A 407 2.91 2.88 -10.53
N LEU A 408 3.09 1.64 -10.99
CA LEU A 408 1.99 0.68 -11.04
C LEU A 408 1.69 0.21 -9.62
N VAL A 409 0.49 0.50 -9.11
CA VAL A 409 0.16 0.26 -7.70
C VAL A 409 0.26 -1.23 -7.34
N GLU A 410 -0.25 -2.11 -8.20
CA GLU A 410 -0.35 -3.56 -7.95
C GLU A 410 0.97 -4.31 -8.16
N ALA A 411 1.85 -3.83 -9.04
CA ALA A 411 3.10 -4.53 -9.40
C ALA A 411 4.37 -3.89 -8.81
N GLY A 412 4.26 -2.70 -8.21
CA GLY A 412 5.38 -1.98 -7.59
C GLY A 412 6.43 -1.42 -8.55
N SER A 413 6.33 -1.69 -9.85
CA SER A 413 7.22 -1.14 -10.88
C SER A 413 7.01 0.37 -11.03
N SER A 414 8.09 1.10 -11.35
CA SER A 414 8.03 2.53 -11.66
C SER A 414 8.84 2.92 -12.89
N SER A 415 8.44 4.02 -13.52
CA SER A 415 9.14 4.64 -14.65
C SER A 415 9.11 6.15 -14.54
N ASN A 416 10.22 6.80 -14.91
CA ASN A 416 10.28 8.26 -14.93
C ASN A 416 9.40 8.84 -16.04
N ILE A 417 8.84 10.02 -15.80
CA ILE A 417 8.05 10.80 -16.76
C ILE A 417 8.74 12.14 -17.00
N GLU A 418 8.87 12.49 -18.27
CA GLU A 418 9.13 13.85 -18.74
C GLU A 418 8.05 14.17 -19.78
N ILE A 419 7.57 15.42 -19.81
CA ILE A 419 6.58 15.82 -20.79
C ILE A 419 7.20 15.77 -22.21
N PRO A 420 6.54 15.15 -23.20
CA PRO A 420 7.03 15.18 -24.58
C PRO A 420 7.17 16.60 -25.13
N SER A 421 8.27 16.86 -25.84
CA SER A 421 8.52 18.17 -26.46
C SER A 421 7.59 18.48 -27.63
N GLU A 422 7.01 17.46 -28.27
CA GLU A 422 5.99 17.64 -29.31
C GLU A 422 4.59 17.59 -28.67
N PRO A 423 3.81 18.69 -28.70
CA PRO A 423 2.49 18.73 -28.09
C PRO A 423 1.46 17.95 -28.92
N GLY A 424 0.91 16.86 -28.37
CA GLY A 424 0.03 15.96 -29.09
C GLY A 424 -1.47 16.12 -28.80
N VAL A 425 -1.85 16.52 -27.58
CA VAL A 425 -3.25 16.58 -27.15
C VAL A 425 -3.62 17.93 -26.56
N TYR A 426 -4.91 18.28 -26.56
CA TYR A 426 -5.37 19.41 -25.77
C TYR A 426 -6.77 19.16 -25.21
N GLY A 427 -7.10 19.80 -24.09
CA GLY A 427 -8.42 19.78 -23.49
C GLY A 427 -8.70 21.07 -22.74
N LEU A 428 -9.76 21.78 -23.13
CA LEU A 428 -10.24 22.97 -22.45
C LEU A 428 -11.63 22.72 -21.85
N GLY A 429 -11.74 22.93 -20.53
CA GLY A 429 -12.98 22.79 -19.79
C GLY A 429 -13.89 24.02 -19.87
N GLY A 430 -15.14 23.86 -19.41
CA GLY A 430 -16.04 24.99 -19.16
C GLY A 430 -16.54 25.71 -20.43
N ASN A 431 -16.77 25.01 -21.54
CA ASN A 431 -17.12 25.60 -22.84
C ASN A 431 -18.38 26.50 -22.91
N LYS A 432 -19.14 26.64 -21.83
CA LYS A 432 -20.24 27.59 -21.72
C LYS A 432 -19.71 28.96 -21.28
N GLY A 433 -19.98 29.99 -22.08
CA GLY A 433 -19.62 31.36 -21.73
C GLY A 433 -18.15 31.71 -21.98
N TRP A 434 -17.42 30.94 -22.79
CA TRP A 434 -16.07 31.33 -23.23
C TRP A 434 -16.08 32.72 -23.89
N SER A 435 -15.02 33.49 -23.66
CA SER A 435 -14.75 34.72 -24.41
C SER A 435 -14.41 34.41 -25.88
N ASP A 436 -14.41 35.43 -26.73
CA ASP A 436 -13.97 35.26 -28.11
C ASP A 436 -12.49 34.89 -28.21
N GLY A 437 -11.66 35.39 -27.27
CA GLY A 437 -10.24 35.01 -27.16
C GLY A 437 -10.06 33.52 -26.84
N LEU A 438 -10.84 32.97 -25.92
CA LEU A 438 -10.83 31.53 -25.62
C LEU A 438 -11.29 30.68 -26.82
N ARG A 439 -12.32 31.13 -27.56
CA ARG A 439 -12.77 30.42 -28.77
C ARG A 439 -11.70 30.43 -29.87
N GLU A 440 -10.98 31.54 -30.02
CA GLU A 440 -9.88 31.64 -30.98
C GLU A 440 -8.71 30.75 -30.57
N LEU A 441 -8.35 30.70 -29.30
CA LEU A 441 -7.37 29.75 -28.76
C LEU A 441 -7.77 28.30 -29.02
N ASP A 442 -9.00 27.92 -28.69
CA ASP A 442 -9.54 26.58 -28.93
C ASP A 442 -9.45 26.19 -30.42
N SER A 443 -9.85 27.10 -31.32
CA SER A 443 -9.74 26.89 -32.77
C SER A 443 -8.29 26.63 -33.18
N ARG A 444 -7.34 27.47 -32.75
CA ARG A 444 -5.91 27.31 -33.05
C ARG A 444 -5.34 26.00 -32.52
N PHE A 445 -5.74 25.59 -31.32
CA PHE A 445 -5.29 24.33 -30.72
C PHE A 445 -5.89 23.11 -31.44
N SER A 446 -7.17 23.18 -31.81
CA SER A 446 -7.87 22.11 -32.53
C SER A 446 -7.28 21.78 -33.91
N GLU A 447 -6.62 22.76 -34.56
CA GLU A 447 -5.98 22.58 -35.86
C GLU A 447 -4.66 21.79 -35.78
N ARG A 448 -3.99 21.76 -34.62
CA ARG A 448 -2.65 21.16 -34.46
C ARG A 448 -2.54 20.06 -33.40
N MET A 449 -3.48 19.98 -32.47
CA MET A 449 -3.50 19.00 -31.38
C MET A 449 -4.81 18.23 -31.35
N LYS A 450 -4.76 17.00 -30.83
CA LYS A 450 -5.95 16.15 -30.73
C LYS A 450 -6.77 16.50 -29.49
N LEU A 451 -8.05 16.78 -29.66
CA LEU A 451 -8.96 16.99 -28.52
C LEU A 451 -9.03 15.74 -27.63
N ARG A 452 -8.75 15.93 -26.35
CA ARG A 452 -8.82 14.95 -25.26
C ARG A 452 -9.34 15.68 -24.02
N TYR A 453 -10.59 15.38 -23.66
CA TYR A 453 -11.22 15.91 -22.46
C TYR A 453 -12.21 14.89 -21.91
N CYS A 454 -11.82 14.21 -20.83
CA CYS A 454 -12.60 13.19 -20.15
C CYS A 454 -13.38 13.76 -18.97
N GLY A 455 -13.09 15.00 -18.54
CA GLY A 455 -13.83 15.72 -17.51
C GLY A 455 -13.40 15.41 -16.08
N GLY A 456 -12.32 14.64 -15.89
CA GLY A 456 -11.62 14.48 -14.61
C GLY A 456 -10.18 14.97 -14.79
N MET A 457 -9.73 15.85 -13.90
CA MET A 457 -8.45 16.56 -14.03
C MET A 457 -7.28 15.58 -14.12
N VAL A 458 -7.22 14.58 -13.25
CA VAL A 458 -6.15 13.57 -13.23
C VAL A 458 -6.08 12.79 -14.54
N GLY A 459 -7.23 12.44 -15.12
CA GLY A 459 -7.30 11.71 -16.38
C GLY A 459 -6.77 12.54 -17.53
N ASP A 460 -7.17 13.81 -17.60
CA ASP A 460 -6.77 14.72 -18.69
C ASP A 460 -5.30 15.16 -18.58
N VAL A 461 -4.83 15.46 -17.37
CA VAL A 461 -3.42 15.79 -17.11
C VAL A 461 -2.51 14.60 -17.39
N ASN A 462 -2.93 13.38 -17.06
CA ASN A 462 -2.14 12.19 -17.36
C ASN A 462 -2.00 11.97 -18.88
N GLN A 463 -2.99 12.38 -19.70
CA GLN A 463 -2.82 12.39 -21.16
C GLN A 463 -1.73 13.38 -21.57
N VAL A 464 -1.72 14.58 -20.99
CA VAL A 464 -0.73 15.63 -21.29
C VAL A 464 0.68 15.17 -20.92
N LEU A 465 0.88 14.53 -19.76
CA LEU A 465 2.18 14.02 -19.36
C LEU A 465 2.75 12.94 -20.28
N HIS A 466 1.89 12.13 -20.92
CA HIS A 466 2.30 11.05 -21.82
C HIS A 466 2.32 11.42 -23.31
N HIS A 467 1.61 12.47 -23.71
CA HIS A 467 1.47 12.86 -25.11
C HIS A 467 1.95 14.27 -25.43
N GLY A 468 2.33 15.06 -24.43
CA GLY A 468 2.53 16.50 -24.57
C GLY A 468 1.21 17.20 -24.88
N GLY A 469 1.14 18.51 -24.67
CA GLY A 469 -0.04 19.31 -24.99
C GLY A 469 -0.45 20.28 -23.91
N LEU A 470 -1.78 20.43 -23.76
CA LEU A 470 -2.38 21.37 -22.82
C LEU A 470 -3.63 20.78 -22.15
N PHE A 471 -3.69 20.87 -20.82
CA PHE A 471 -4.94 20.86 -20.07
C PHE A 471 -5.25 22.29 -19.62
N GLY A 472 -6.50 22.72 -19.74
CA GLY A 472 -6.92 24.03 -19.28
C GLY A 472 -8.35 24.06 -18.75
N TYR A 473 -8.55 24.84 -17.69
CA TYR A 473 -9.84 25.22 -17.16
C TYR A 473 -9.85 26.75 -16.94
N PRO A 474 -10.35 27.53 -17.92
CA PRO A 474 -10.39 28.98 -17.81
C PRO A 474 -11.37 29.47 -16.74
N ALA A 475 -11.28 30.76 -16.41
CA ALA A 475 -12.42 31.48 -15.84
C ALA A 475 -13.60 31.46 -16.82
N VAL A 476 -14.79 31.16 -16.33
CA VAL A 476 -15.99 31.03 -17.17
C VAL A 476 -17.19 31.69 -16.50
N GLU A 477 -18.27 31.88 -17.27
CA GLU A 477 -19.52 32.41 -16.74
C GLU A 477 -20.02 31.53 -15.58
N GLY A 478 -20.21 32.12 -14.40
CA GLY A 478 -20.56 31.44 -13.15
C GLY A 478 -19.38 31.07 -12.24
N TYR A 479 -18.16 31.02 -12.79
CA TYR A 479 -16.90 30.76 -12.06
C TYR A 479 -15.82 31.78 -12.48
N PRO A 480 -15.99 33.07 -12.13
CA PRO A 480 -15.08 34.13 -12.57
C PRO A 480 -13.66 33.98 -11.99
N ASP A 481 -13.53 33.38 -10.81
CA ASP A 481 -12.25 33.05 -10.17
C ASP A 481 -11.77 31.64 -10.55
N GLY A 482 -12.33 31.04 -11.61
CA GLY A 482 -12.11 29.65 -12.00
C GLY A 482 -12.87 28.63 -11.17
N LYS A 483 -12.81 27.37 -11.59
CA LYS A 483 -13.55 26.25 -10.96
C LYS A 483 -12.67 25.40 -10.03
N LEU A 484 -11.42 25.16 -10.42
CA LEU A 484 -10.53 24.24 -9.72
C LEU A 484 -10.01 24.88 -8.43
N ARG A 485 -9.82 24.08 -7.38
CA ARG A 485 -9.36 24.52 -6.06
C ARG A 485 -7.83 24.53 -6.01
N ALA A 486 -7.28 25.54 -5.35
CA ALA A 486 -5.84 25.79 -5.38
C ALA A 486 -5.02 24.67 -4.70
N PHE A 487 -5.33 24.34 -3.44
CA PHE A 487 -4.43 23.56 -2.60
C PHE A 487 -4.43 22.05 -2.84
N TYR A 488 -5.50 21.50 -3.40
CA TYR A 488 -5.65 20.06 -3.62
C TYR A 488 -5.96 19.68 -5.08
N GLU A 489 -5.96 20.64 -6.02
CA GLU A 489 -6.02 20.37 -7.47
C GLU A 489 -4.90 21.13 -8.20
N ALA A 490 -4.98 22.46 -8.28
CA ALA A 490 -4.13 23.26 -9.17
C ALA A 490 -2.64 23.29 -8.77
N ILE A 491 -2.32 23.59 -7.49
CA ILE A 491 -0.93 23.67 -7.02
C ILE A 491 -0.22 22.30 -7.08
N PRO A 492 -0.81 21.19 -6.57
CA PRO A 492 -0.16 19.88 -6.63
C PRO A 492 0.09 19.40 -8.07
N ILE A 493 -0.91 19.53 -8.95
CA ILE A 493 -0.76 19.13 -10.36
C ILE A 493 0.25 20.02 -11.07
N GLY A 494 0.17 21.34 -10.87
CA GLY A 494 1.10 22.27 -11.49
C GLY A 494 2.55 21.98 -11.12
N ALA A 495 2.82 21.67 -9.85
CA ALA A 495 4.15 21.28 -9.40
C ALA A 495 4.66 19.99 -10.04
N ILE A 496 3.79 18.99 -10.25
CA ILE A 496 4.16 17.74 -10.94
C ILE A 496 4.49 18.02 -12.41
N VAL A 497 3.66 18.81 -13.11
CA VAL A 497 3.89 19.10 -14.53
C VAL A 497 5.15 19.94 -14.73
N GLU A 498 5.42 20.92 -13.86
CA GLU A 498 6.67 21.69 -13.86
C GLU A 498 7.90 20.80 -13.61
N ALA A 499 7.81 19.87 -12.66
CA ALA A 499 8.87 18.90 -12.39
C ALA A 499 9.12 17.95 -13.57
N ALA A 500 8.09 17.65 -14.37
CA ALA A 500 8.20 16.90 -15.61
C ALA A 500 8.71 17.73 -16.81
N GLY A 501 9.03 19.01 -16.62
CA GLY A 501 9.57 19.91 -17.65
C GLY A 501 8.56 20.83 -18.33
N GLY A 502 7.30 20.83 -17.88
CA GLY A 502 6.23 21.69 -18.40
C GLY A 502 6.09 23.02 -17.65
N LYS A 503 4.92 23.65 -17.79
CA LYS A 503 4.53 24.90 -17.11
C LYS A 503 3.11 24.79 -16.53
N ALA A 504 2.84 25.55 -15.48
CA ALA A 504 1.50 25.67 -14.91
C ALA A 504 1.16 27.13 -14.53
N SER A 505 -0.01 27.62 -14.93
CA SER A 505 -0.38 29.04 -14.86
C SER A 505 -1.88 29.21 -14.58
N ASP A 506 -2.27 30.33 -13.98
CA ASP A 506 -3.68 30.76 -13.90
C ASP A 506 -4.15 31.49 -15.18
N GLY A 507 -3.27 31.64 -16.18
CA GLY A 507 -3.51 32.42 -17.38
C GLY A 507 -2.78 33.76 -17.41
N ASP A 508 -2.24 34.20 -16.28
CA ASP A 508 -1.42 35.42 -16.15
C ASP A 508 -0.14 35.16 -15.35
N ARG A 509 -0.27 34.43 -14.23
CA ARG A 509 0.79 34.18 -13.26
C ARG A 509 0.96 32.70 -13.00
N LYS A 510 2.21 32.32 -12.74
CA LYS A 510 2.60 30.98 -12.37
C LYS A 510 1.90 30.53 -11.09
N ILE A 511 1.24 29.38 -11.13
CA ILE A 511 0.36 28.92 -10.06
C ILE A 511 1.12 28.48 -8.80
N THR A 512 2.33 27.94 -8.97
CA THR A 512 3.17 27.38 -7.89
C THR A 512 3.93 28.44 -7.09
N GLU A 513 3.71 29.73 -7.39
CA GLU A 513 4.31 30.88 -6.71
C GLU A 513 3.25 31.82 -6.10
N GLN A 514 1.97 31.42 -6.13
CA GLN A 514 0.87 32.23 -5.61
C GLN A 514 0.55 31.93 -4.14
N ALA A 515 -0.13 32.86 -3.48
CA ALA A 515 -0.73 32.68 -2.18
C ALA A 515 -2.26 32.76 -2.29
N PHE A 516 -2.96 32.00 -1.46
CA PHE A 516 -4.42 31.94 -1.45
C PHE A 516 -4.93 32.13 -0.02
N ASP A 517 -6.02 32.89 0.13
CA ASP A 517 -6.53 33.31 1.45
C ASP A 517 -7.47 32.28 2.10
N SER A 518 -7.88 31.24 1.37
CA SER A 518 -8.81 30.21 1.83
C SER A 518 -8.37 28.82 1.39
N ILE A 519 -8.59 27.82 2.25
CA ILE A 519 -8.33 26.41 1.93
C ILE A 519 -9.13 25.90 0.71
N HIS A 520 -10.25 26.56 0.39
CA HIS A 520 -11.11 26.25 -0.75
C HIS A 520 -11.04 27.32 -1.84
N SER A 521 -10.01 28.17 -1.85
CA SER A 521 -9.82 29.16 -2.92
C SER A 521 -9.79 28.49 -4.29
N ARG A 522 -10.44 29.12 -5.26
CA ARG A 522 -10.49 28.67 -6.65
C ARG A 522 -9.53 29.47 -7.53
N THR A 523 -9.15 28.89 -8.65
CA THR A 523 -8.28 29.50 -9.65
C THR A 523 -8.61 28.97 -11.04
N PRO A 524 -8.51 29.80 -12.10
CA PRO A 524 -8.30 29.27 -13.44
C PRO A 524 -6.97 28.52 -13.48
N PHE A 525 -6.83 27.57 -14.39
CA PHE A 525 -5.64 26.73 -14.41
C PHE A 525 -5.34 26.17 -15.79
N PHE A 526 -4.08 26.29 -16.21
CA PHE A 526 -3.55 25.79 -17.46
C PHE A 526 -2.22 25.11 -17.20
N THR A 527 -2.04 23.90 -17.73
CA THR A 527 -0.81 23.16 -17.56
C THR A 527 -0.48 22.28 -18.75
N GLY A 528 0.80 22.14 -19.03
CA GLY A 528 1.32 21.28 -20.08
C GLY A 528 2.65 21.78 -20.62
N ASN A 529 2.84 21.66 -21.93
CA ASN A 529 4.01 22.17 -22.62
C ASN A 529 4.17 23.68 -22.40
N ALA A 530 5.38 24.12 -22.05
CA ALA A 530 5.65 25.49 -21.64
C ALA A 530 5.28 26.51 -22.72
N GLU A 531 5.65 26.23 -23.97
CA GLU A 531 5.34 27.06 -25.13
C GLU A 531 3.83 27.19 -25.37
N ILE A 532 3.04 26.15 -25.07
CA ILE A 532 1.59 26.18 -25.25
C ILE A 532 0.92 26.99 -24.13
N VAL A 533 1.40 26.86 -22.89
CA VAL A 533 0.91 27.67 -21.76
C VAL A 533 1.27 29.15 -21.95
N GLU A 534 2.43 29.47 -22.51
CA GLU A 534 2.82 30.84 -22.86
C GLU A 534 1.92 31.46 -23.95
N GLU A 535 1.47 30.66 -24.92
CA GLU A 535 0.47 31.12 -25.90
C GLU A 535 -0.88 31.45 -25.25
N VAL A 536 -1.27 30.72 -24.19
CA VAL A 536 -2.47 31.02 -23.40
C VAL A 536 -2.30 32.35 -22.65
N GLU A 537 -1.17 32.56 -21.99
CA GLU A 537 -0.87 33.80 -21.25
C GLU A 537 -0.84 35.03 -22.18
N ALA A 538 -0.23 34.88 -23.37
CA ALA A 538 -0.13 35.96 -24.35
C ALA A 538 -1.48 36.37 -24.97
N ALA A 539 -2.47 35.47 -24.96
CA ALA A 539 -3.76 35.70 -25.61
C ALA A 539 -4.73 36.57 -24.78
N GLN A 540 -4.48 36.81 -23.49
CA GLN A 540 -5.26 37.69 -22.61
C GLN A 540 -6.78 37.54 -22.79
N TRP A 541 -7.25 36.32 -22.60
CA TRP A 541 -8.58 35.83 -23.00
C TRP A 541 -9.67 36.05 -21.95
#